data_AF-C9L7N4-F1
#
_entry.id   AF-C9L7N4-F1
#
_cell.length_a   1.000
_cell.length_b   1.000
_cell.length_c   1.000
_cell.angle_alpha   90.00
_cell.angle_beta   90.00
_cell.angle_gamma   90.00
#
_symmetry.space_group_name_H-M   'P 1'
#
loop_
_entity.id
_entity.type
_entity.pdbx_description
1 polymer ?
#
loop_
_entity_poly.entity_id
_entity_poly.type
_entity_poly.pdbx_seq_one_letter_code
_entity_poly.pdbx_strand_id
1 'polypeptide(L)'
;MTTLNINFLSENATIEMKNEFFTAVKHEETSMLISQSEETIEKLEKSLKKDDITEEEIKALKSKLTAEKQVLETLNTSLFETKDTYNKVIADMTKKNEDHFGNKLEVVRNVLRVLATWDNSRLVKFALVETFKGEALHDALETIHINSKSNDDGCLVMSKEVKEAYKKASNELESIIKNTFSLPFATSYTDKTRVKMNADDKKLLNDCYVKGFRNKFSQNEATGVVDFAGRQVNTLVRGKKDKKTGKITYNYSGLYQTVCQIVMKHYFK
;
A
#
# COMPACT_ATOMS: atom_id res chain seq x y z
N MET A 1 25.48 5.96 0.66
CA MET A 1 24.19 5.56 0.08
C MET A 1 23.91 4.14 0.51
N THR A 2 22.72 3.85 1.05
CA THR A 2 22.38 2.49 1.46
C THR A 2 22.04 1.65 0.24
N THR A 3 22.72 0.51 0.09
CA THR A 3 22.53 -0.42 -1.02
C THR A 3 21.70 -1.60 -0.51
N LEU A 4 20.58 -1.91 -1.16
CA LEU A 4 19.72 -3.02 -0.79
C LEU A 4 20.22 -4.33 -1.42
N ASN A 5 20.19 -5.43 -0.68
CA ASN A 5 20.56 -6.76 -1.18
C ASN A 5 19.41 -7.41 -1.96
N ILE A 6 19.08 -6.83 -3.12
CA ILE A 6 17.94 -7.27 -3.94
C ILE A 6 18.32 -8.39 -4.91
N ASN A 7 17.36 -9.29 -5.19
CA ASN A 7 17.59 -10.52 -5.94
C ASN A 7 17.44 -10.39 -7.46
N PHE A 8 17.16 -9.18 -7.96
CA PHE A 8 16.90 -8.93 -9.38
C PHE A 8 17.71 -7.76 -9.96
N LEU A 9 18.74 -7.26 -9.27
CA LEU A 9 19.74 -6.42 -9.93
C LEU A 9 20.43 -7.22 -11.01
N SER A 10 20.59 -6.61 -12.18
CA SER A 10 21.33 -7.23 -13.28
C SER A 10 22.74 -7.58 -12.82
N GLU A 11 23.13 -8.85 -13.03
CA GLU A 11 24.49 -9.32 -12.71
C GLU A 11 25.56 -8.54 -13.48
N ASN A 12 25.22 -8.08 -14.68
CA ASN A 12 26.10 -7.32 -15.58
C ASN A 12 26.08 -5.81 -15.33
N ALA A 13 25.24 -5.31 -14.40
CA ALA A 13 25.19 -3.88 -14.10
C ALA A 13 26.50 -3.42 -13.45
N THR A 14 27.07 -2.33 -13.98
CA THR A 14 28.25 -1.68 -13.40
C THR A 14 27.93 -1.06 -12.03
N ILE A 15 28.96 -0.63 -11.31
CA ILE A 15 28.79 0.06 -10.03
C ILE A 15 27.99 1.37 -10.22
N GLU A 16 28.29 2.11 -11.29
CA GLU A 16 27.59 3.35 -11.64
C GLU A 16 26.10 3.08 -11.89
N MET A 17 25.78 2.03 -12.66
CA MET A 17 24.38 1.67 -12.93
C MET A 17 23.62 1.26 -11.66
N LYS A 18 24.27 0.54 -10.75
CA LYS A 18 23.68 0.21 -9.45
C LYS A 18 23.42 1.47 -8.63
N ASN A 19 24.37 2.41 -8.61
CA ASN A 19 24.19 3.70 -7.93
C ASN A 19 23.05 4.54 -8.55
N GLU A 20 22.94 4.56 -9.88
CA GLU A 20 21.83 5.21 -10.58
C GLU A 20 20.48 4.57 -10.21
N PHE A 21 20.40 3.23 -10.19
CA PHE A 21 19.20 2.52 -9.76
C PHE A 21 18.79 2.90 -8.33
N PHE A 22 19.72 2.89 -7.38
CA PHE A 22 19.43 3.29 -6.00
C PHE A 22 19.14 4.79 -5.87
N THR A 23 19.64 5.62 -6.79
CA THR A 23 19.25 7.04 -6.90
C THR A 23 17.80 7.16 -7.34
N ALA A 24 17.34 6.31 -8.26
CA ALA A 24 15.94 6.26 -8.65
C ALA A 24 15.03 5.74 -7.51
N VAL A 25 15.48 4.76 -6.71
CA VAL A 25 14.79 4.35 -5.48
C VAL A 25 14.67 5.54 -4.51
N LYS A 26 15.77 6.28 -4.29
CA LYS A 26 15.78 7.47 -3.43
C LYS A 26 14.86 8.56 -3.95
N HIS A 27 14.80 8.77 -5.27
CA HIS A 27 13.90 9.74 -5.88
C HIS A 27 12.42 9.42 -5.56
N GLU A 28 12.01 8.15 -5.71
CA GLU A 28 10.65 7.74 -5.35
C GLU A 28 10.39 7.79 -3.83
N GLU A 29 11.39 7.48 -3.00
CA GLU A 29 11.34 7.71 -1.54
C GLU A 29 11.05 9.19 -1.21
N THR A 30 11.84 10.10 -1.79
CA THR A 30 11.71 11.55 -1.60
C THR A 30 10.33 12.03 -2.08
N SER A 31 9.85 11.52 -3.21
CA SER A 31 8.49 11.82 -3.71
C SER A 31 7.40 11.39 -2.72
N MET A 32 7.52 10.20 -2.11
CA MET A 32 6.58 9.74 -1.09
C MET A 32 6.67 10.54 0.22
N LEU A 33 7.88 10.94 0.62
CA LEU A 33 8.11 11.80 1.79
C LEU A 33 7.49 13.20 1.59
N ILE A 34 7.54 13.74 0.37
CA ILE A 34 6.84 14.99 0.02
C ILE A 34 5.35 14.83 0.26
N SER A 35 4.71 13.78 -0.29
CA SER A 35 3.29 13.51 -0.05
C SER A 35 2.96 13.33 1.44
N GLN A 36 3.87 12.73 2.22
CA GLN A 36 3.72 12.63 3.67
C GLN A 36 3.75 13.99 4.36
N SER A 37 4.67 14.85 3.96
CA SER A 37 4.85 16.18 4.53
C SER A 37 3.66 17.07 4.19
N GLU A 38 3.18 17.03 2.95
CA GLU A 38 1.97 17.74 2.50
C GLU A 38 0.72 17.34 3.30
N GLU A 39 0.47 16.03 3.50
CA GLU A 39 -0.61 15.57 4.37
C GLU A 39 -0.48 16.07 5.81
N THR A 40 0.75 16.19 6.31
CA THR A 40 1.04 16.63 7.69
C THR A 40 0.79 18.13 7.82
N ILE A 41 1.26 18.93 6.87
CA ILE A 41 0.98 20.36 6.74
C ILE A 41 -0.52 20.60 6.71
N GLU A 42 -1.26 19.87 5.87
CA GLU A 42 -2.71 20.02 5.76
C GLU A 42 -3.42 19.76 7.10
N LYS A 43 -2.99 18.74 7.85
CA LYS A 43 -3.54 18.43 9.18
C LYS A 43 -3.22 19.51 10.21
N LEU A 44 -2.01 20.05 10.20
CA LEU A 44 -1.61 21.14 11.09
C LEU A 44 -2.39 22.41 10.79
N GLU A 45 -2.54 22.78 9.52
CA GLU A 45 -3.32 23.94 9.08
C GLU A 45 -4.81 23.80 9.41
N LYS A 46 -5.39 22.60 9.29
CA LYS A 46 -6.75 22.32 9.78
C LYS A 46 -6.86 22.45 11.28
N SER A 47 -5.86 22.00 12.03
CA SER A 47 -5.87 22.06 13.50
C SER A 47 -5.78 23.49 14.03
N LEU A 48 -5.05 24.36 13.33
CA LEU A 48 -4.96 25.80 13.62
C LEU A 48 -6.26 26.58 13.38
N LYS A 49 -7.25 26.00 12.68
CA LYS A 49 -8.55 26.62 12.38
C LYS A 49 -9.66 26.18 13.33
N LYS A 50 -9.34 25.41 14.38
CA LYS A 50 -10.34 25.00 15.37
C LYS A 50 -10.65 26.16 16.31
N ASP A 51 -11.93 26.29 16.68
CA ASP A 51 -12.41 27.39 17.52
C ASP A 51 -12.00 27.24 19.00
N ASP A 52 -11.70 26.02 19.43
CA ASP A 52 -11.37 25.68 20.83
C ASP A 52 -9.90 25.28 20.96
N ILE A 53 -9.01 26.23 20.69
CA ILE A 53 -7.55 26.04 20.79
C ILE A 53 -6.91 27.16 21.61
N THR A 54 -6.05 26.78 22.54
CA THR A 54 -5.35 27.72 23.42
C THR A 54 -4.21 28.43 22.68
N GLU A 55 -3.78 29.59 23.18
CA GLU A 55 -2.64 30.33 22.61
C GLU A 55 -1.34 29.51 22.61
N GLU A 56 -1.12 28.71 23.66
CA GLU A 56 0.03 27.82 23.77
C GLU A 56 0.01 26.73 22.69
N GLU A 57 -1.16 26.12 22.45
CA GLU A 57 -1.34 25.14 21.38
C GLU A 57 -1.15 25.76 20.00
N ILE A 58 -1.66 26.97 19.76
CA ILE A 58 -1.43 27.72 18.51
C ILE A 58 0.08 27.91 18.29
N LYS A 59 0.81 28.35 19.31
CA LYS A 59 2.27 28.56 19.21
C LYS A 59 2.99 27.25 18.89
N ALA A 60 2.64 26.16 19.58
CA ALA A 60 3.22 24.84 19.33
C ALA A 60 2.91 24.32 17.91
N LEU A 61 1.68 24.45 17.43
CA LEU A 61 1.28 24.04 16.09
C LEU A 61 1.96 24.88 15.00
N LYS A 62 2.09 26.19 15.18
CA LYS A 62 2.82 27.06 14.23
C LYS A 62 4.29 26.68 14.15
N SER A 63 4.93 26.39 15.28
CA SER A 63 6.32 25.92 15.29
C SER A 63 6.50 24.61 14.52
N LYS A 64 5.61 23.63 14.75
CA LYS A 64 5.59 22.37 13.97
C LYS A 64 5.36 22.60 12.48
N LEU A 65 4.42 23.48 12.13
CA LEU A 65 4.11 23.81 10.74
C LEU A 65 5.31 24.42 10.02
N THR A 66 6.03 25.35 10.67
CA THR A 66 7.24 25.95 10.11
C THR A 66 8.33 24.90 9.90
N ALA A 67 8.58 24.05 10.90
CA ALA A 67 9.55 22.97 10.78
C ALA A 67 9.21 22.00 9.64
N GLU A 68 7.94 21.59 9.52
CA GLU A 68 7.48 20.70 8.46
C GLU A 68 7.62 21.34 7.06
N LYS A 69 7.35 22.65 6.92
CA LYS A 69 7.56 23.38 5.66
C LYS A 69 9.04 23.44 5.25
N GLN A 70 9.97 23.54 6.20
CA GLN A 70 11.41 23.46 5.93
C GLN A 70 11.84 22.05 5.49
N VAL A 71 11.25 21.01 6.09
CA VAL A 71 11.45 19.63 5.63
C VAL A 71 10.97 19.48 4.18
N LEU A 72 9.77 19.98 3.86
CA LEU A 72 9.24 19.96 2.50
C LEU A 72 10.15 20.67 1.49
N GLU A 73 10.71 21.82 1.83
CA GLU A 73 11.66 22.54 0.97
C GLU A 73 12.93 21.71 0.71
N THR A 74 13.51 21.12 1.76
CA THR A 74 14.69 20.26 1.65
C THR A 74 14.41 19.03 0.76
N LEU A 75 13.24 18.42 0.90
CA LEU A 75 12.83 17.29 0.09
C LEU A 75 12.65 17.68 -1.39
N ASN A 76 12.08 18.85 -1.68
CA ASN A 76 11.93 19.33 -3.05
C ASN A 76 13.28 19.57 -3.73
N THR A 77 14.26 20.12 -3.01
CA THR A 77 15.64 20.25 -3.51
C THR A 77 16.24 18.89 -3.84
N SER A 78 16.15 17.91 -2.93
CA SER A 78 16.65 16.55 -3.17
C SER A 78 15.94 15.85 -4.34
N LEU A 79 14.64 16.09 -4.53
CA LEU A 79 13.87 15.58 -5.65
C LEU A 79 14.37 16.15 -6.99
N PHE A 80 14.69 17.45 -7.00
CA PHE A 80 15.27 18.12 -8.17
C PHE A 80 16.65 17.57 -8.53
N GLU A 81 17.55 17.42 -7.54
CA GLU A 81 18.91 16.92 -7.73
C GLU A 81 18.96 15.49 -8.29
N THR A 82 17.99 14.65 -7.91
CA THR A 82 17.93 13.24 -8.34
C THR A 82 17.17 13.03 -9.66
N LYS A 83 16.52 14.07 -10.19
CA LYS A 83 15.57 13.99 -11.29
C LYS A 83 16.16 13.44 -12.59
N ASP A 84 17.34 13.90 -12.99
CA ASP A 84 17.93 13.50 -14.27
C ASP A 84 18.34 12.03 -14.27
N THR A 85 18.95 11.58 -13.16
CA THR A 85 19.30 10.17 -12.97
C THR A 85 18.05 9.29 -12.91
N TYR A 86 17.02 9.73 -12.19
CA TYR A 86 15.74 9.02 -12.15
C TYR A 86 15.12 8.89 -13.56
N ASN A 87 15.07 9.97 -14.34
CA ASN A 87 14.51 9.95 -15.69
C ASN A 87 15.29 9.00 -16.62
N LYS A 88 16.62 8.96 -16.51
CA LYS A 88 17.47 8.02 -17.25
C LYS A 88 17.09 6.58 -16.91
N VAL A 89 17.01 6.23 -15.62
CA VAL A 89 16.65 4.88 -15.17
C VAL A 89 15.25 4.50 -15.64
N ILE A 90 14.27 5.38 -15.50
CA ILE A 90 12.90 5.12 -15.96
C ILE A 90 12.84 4.92 -17.48
N ALA A 91 13.52 5.75 -18.26
CA ALA A 91 13.54 5.63 -19.71
C ALA A 91 14.12 4.29 -20.17
N ASP A 92 15.21 3.82 -19.55
CA ASP A 92 15.77 2.50 -19.85
C ASP A 92 14.85 1.37 -19.40
N MET A 93 14.35 1.44 -18.15
CA MET A 93 13.56 0.35 -17.58
C MET A 93 12.20 0.15 -18.25
N THR A 94 11.68 1.18 -18.92
CA THR A 94 10.42 1.17 -19.66
C THR A 94 10.61 1.07 -21.17
N LYS A 95 11.86 1.00 -21.65
CA LYS A 95 12.18 0.87 -23.07
C LYS A 95 11.54 -0.40 -23.63
N LYS A 96 10.85 -0.23 -24.76
CA LYS A 96 10.26 -1.36 -25.50
C LYS A 96 11.32 -2.06 -26.35
N ASN A 97 11.20 -3.37 -26.48
CA ASN A 97 11.95 -4.17 -27.43
C ASN A 97 11.39 -4.02 -28.85
N GLU A 98 11.98 -4.74 -29.81
CA GLU A 98 11.59 -4.75 -31.23
C GLU A 98 10.12 -5.16 -31.42
N ASP A 99 9.61 -6.06 -30.58
CA ASP A 99 8.23 -6.53 -30.57
C ASP A 99 7.26 -5.58 -29.83
N HIS A 100 7.70 -4.36 -29.49
CA HIS A 100 6.95 -3.35 -28.75
C HIS A 100 6.52 -3.73 -27.32
N PHE A 101 7.16 -4.74 -26.72
CA PHE A 101 6.98 -5.14 -25.33
C PHE A 101 8.04 -4.52 -24.41
N GLY A 102 7.65 -4.16 -23.19
CA GLY A 102 8.54 -3.57 -22.18
C GLY A 102 7.85 -3.46 -20.83
N ASN A 103 8.58 -3.11 -19.78
CA ASN A 103 7.96 -2.90 -18.47
C ASN A 103 7.07 -1.66 -18.52
N LYS A 104 5.90 -1.72 -17.88
CA LYS A 104 5.02 -0.56 -17.75
C LYS A 104 5.64 0.44 -16.79
N LEU A 105 5.53 1.73 -17.12
CA LEU A 105 6.01 2.83 -16.27
C LEU A 105 5.52 2.69 -14.82
N GLU A 106 4.22 2.47 -14.63
CA GLU A 106 3.63 2.32 -13.30
C GLU A 106 4.25 1.17 -12.52
N VAL A 107 4.53 0.04 -13.18
CA VAL A 107 5.13 -1.14 -12.53
C VAL A 107 6.56 -0.86 -12.08
N VAL A 108 7.36 -0.19 -12.92
CA VAL A 108 8.72 0.21 -12.54
C VAL A 108 8.68 1.12 -11.31
N ARG A 109 7.82 2.14 -11.32
CA ARG A 109 7.65 3.06 -10.19
C ARG A 109 7.19 2.34 -8.93
N ASN A 110 6.25 1.41 -9.04
CA ASN A 110 5.76 0.60 -7.93
C ASN A 110 6.88 -0.23 -7.29
N VAL A 111 7.73 -0.87 -8.10
CA VAL A 111 8.89 -1.63 -7.59
C VAL A 111 9.85 -0.71 -6.83
N LEU A 112 10.23 0.43 -7.41
CA LEU A 112 11.11 1.41 -6.78
C LEU A 112 10.53 1.95 -5.46
N ARG A 113 9.24 2.28 -5.45
CA ARG A 113 8.52 2.77 -4.27
C ARG A 113 8.43 1.73 -3.17
N VAL A 114 8.11 0.48 -3.50
CA VAL A 114 8.09 -0.60 -2.50
C VAL A 114 9.46 -0.73 -1.88
N LEU A 115 10.54 -0.81 -2.67
CA LEU A 115 11.92 -0.86 -2.15
C LEU A 115 12.24 0.33 -1.24
N ALA A 116 11.82 1.53 -1.59
CA ALA A 116 12.01 2.75 -0.80
C ALA A 116 11.31 2.73 0.57
N THR A 117 10.43 1.77 0.86
CA THR A 117 9.71 1.70 2.14
C THR A 117 10.36 0.78 3.19
N TRP A 118 11.52 0.20 2.87
CA TRP A 118 12.16 -0.85 3.69
C TRP A 118 12.43 -0.44 5.14
N ASP A 119 12.82 0.81 5.40
CA ASP A 119 13.10 1.37 6.73
C ASP A 119 12.00 2.30 7.25
N ASN A 120 11.02 2.65 6.42
CA ASN A 120 9.93 3.54 6.79
C ASN A 120 8.57 2.98 6.34
N SER A 121 7.98 2.16 7.20
CA SER A 121 6.67 1.54 6.99
C SER A 121 5.52 2.55 6.81
N ARG A 122 5.69 3.81 7.26
CA ARG A 122 4.68 4.87 7.07
C ARG A 122 4.56 5.30 5.61
N LEU A 123 5.59 5.08 4.78
CA LEU A 123 5.57 5.39 3.36
C LEU A 123 4.77 4.40 2.53
N VAL A 124 4.50 3.20 3.07
CA VAL A 124 3.82 2.14 2.31
C VAL A 124 2.50 2.64 1.72
N LYS A 125 1.72 3.43 2.48
CA LYS A 125 0.44 4.01 2.00
C LYS A 125 0.58 4.92 0.76
N PHE A 126 1.77 5.42 0.45
CA PHE A 126 2.07 6.24 -0.72
C PHE A 126 2.73 5.45 -1.86
N ALA A 127 3.16 4.20 -1.62
CA ALA A 127 3.95 3.44 -2.57
C ALA A 127 3.15 2.96 -3.80
N LEU A 128 1.81 2.90 -3.75
CA LEU A 128 0.98 2.58 -4.91
C LEU A 128 -0.17 3.58 -5.03
N VAL A 129 -0.43 4.00 -6.27
CA VAL A 129 -1.60 4.77 -6.63
C VAL A 129 -2.51 3.83 -7.43
N GLU A 130 -3.68 3.49 -6.85
CA GLU A 130 -4.83 2.89 -7.55
C GLU A 130 -4.75 1.43 -8.07
N THR A 131 -3.94 0.56 -7.46
CA THR A 131 -3.79 -0.82 -7.96
C THR A 131 -4.96 -1.76 -7.67
N PHE A 132 -5.56 -1.67 -6.48
CA PHE A 132 -6.65 -2.56 -6.07
C PHE A 132 -7.99 -1.92 -6.41
N LYS A 133 -8.69 -2.48 -7.40
CA LYS A 133 -10.01 -2.01 -7.86
C LYS A 133 -10.99 -3.18 -7.99
N GLY A 134 -12.28 -2.87 -7.93
CA GLY A 134 -13.36 -3.84 -8.13
C GLY A 134 -13.84 -4.53 -6.86
N GLU A 135 -14.92 -5.29 -7.01
CA GLU A 135 -15.61 -6.01 -5.92
C GLU A 135 -15.13 -7.47 -5.80
N ALA A 136 -14.59 -8.05 -6.87
CA ALA A 136 -14.29 -9.49 -6.94
C ALA A 136 -13.38 -10.01 -5.81
N LEU A 137 -12.30 -9.29 -5.50
CA LEU A 137 -11.39 -9.64 -4.41
C LEU A 137 -12.02 -9.40 -3.04
N HIS A 138 -12.70 -8.25 -2.86
CA HIS A 138 -13.44 -7.94 -1.64
C HIS A 138 -14.46 -9.04 -1.32
N ASP A 139 -15.32 -9.40 -2.27
CA ASP A 139 -16.42 -10.34 -2.05
C ASP A 139 -15.90 -11.75 -1.74
N ALA A 140 -14.79 -12.14 -2.38
CA ALA A 140 -14.12 -13.38 -2.07
C ALA A 140 -13.58 -13.38 -0.63
N LEU A 141 -12.92 -12.31 -0.20
CA LEU A 141 -12.40 -12.18 1.16
C LEU A 141 -13.52 -12.08 2.21
N GLU A 142 -14.61 -11.35 1.93
CA GLU A 142 -15.80 -11.32 2.80
C GLU A 142 -16.44 -12.71 2.94
N THR A 143 -16.53 -13.46 1.83
CA THR A 143 -17.07 -14.84 1.86
C THR A 143 -16.22 -15.75 2.73
N ILE A 144 -14.90 -15.60 2.70
CA ILE A 144 -13.97 -16.40 3.50
C ILE A 144 -14.04 -16.03 4.98
N HIS A 145 -14.00 -14.73 5.29
CA HIS A 145 -13.67 -14.25 6.64
C HIS A 145 -14.87 -13.78 7.46
N ILE A 146 -15.99 -13.43 6.80
CA ILE A 146 -17.13 -12.78 7.46
C ILE A 146 -18.41 -13.58 7.27
N ASN A 147 -18.71 -14.01 6.05
CA ASN A 147 -19.95 -14.72 5.74
C ASN A 147 -19.84 -16.24 5.88
N SER A 148 -18.64 -16.73 6.18
CA SER A 148 -18.41 -18.15 6.40
C SER A 148 -19.00 -18.63 7.73
N LYS A 149 -19.26 -19.94 7.81
CA LYS A 149 -19.83 -20.57 9.00
C LYS A 149 -18.74 -21.25 9.82
N SER A 150 -18.92 -21.28 11.13
CA SER A 150 -18.13 -22.12 12.03
C SER A 150 -18.85 -23.44 12.33
N ASN A 151 -18.09 -24.48 12.66
CA ASN A 151 -18.62 -25.69 13.30
C ASN A 151 -18.75 -25.48 14.81
N ASP A 152 -19.17 -26.52 15.53
CA ASP A 152 -19.39 -26.46 16.99
C ASP A 152 -18.10 -26.22 17.79
N ASP A 153 -16.94 -26.59 17.23
CA ASP A 153 -15.61 -26.33 17.80
C ASP A 153 -15.09 -24.92 17.48
N GLY A 154 -15.86 -24.10 16.75
CA GLY A 154 -15.47 -22.76 16.34
C GLY A 154 -14.52 -22.70 15.13
N CYS A 155 -14.25 -23.83 14.46
CA CYS A 155 -13.46 -23.91 13.24
C CYS A 155 -14.27 -23.54 11.99
N LEU A 156 -13.62 -22.94 11.00
CA LEU A 156 -14.21 -22.62 9.71
C LEU A 156 -14.73 -23.88 8.99
N VAL A 157 -15.99 -23.86 8.56
CA VAL A 157 -16.57 -24.88 7.70
C VAL A 157 -16.17 -24.62 6.24
N MET A 158 -15.42 -25.55 5.67
CA MET A 158 -14.95 -25.48 4.27
C MET A 158 -16.06 -25.88 3.27
N SER A 159 -17.10 -25.06 3.17
CA SER A 159 -18.17 -25.23 2.19
C SER A 159 -17.67 -25.08 0.74
N LYS A 160 -18.50 -25.47 -0.23
CA LYS A 160 -18.18 -25.27 -1.66
C LYS A 160 -17.93 -23.80 -1.97
N GLU A 161 -18.79 -22.91 -1.46
CA GLU A 161 -18.69 -21.46 -1.62
C GLU A 161 -17.38 -20.91 -1.04
N VAL A 162 -16.99 -21.34 0.17
CA VAL A 162 -15.73 -20.92 0.79
C VAL A 162 -14.52 -21.41 -0.01
N LYS A 163 -14.53 -22.66 -0.49
CA LYS A 163 -13.45 -23.19 -1.36
C LYS A 163 -13.34 -22.42 -2.68
N GLU A 164 -14.46 -22.05 -3.29
CA GLU A 164 -14.49 -21.24 -4.51
C GLU A 164 -14.01 -19.80 -4.25
N ALA A 165 -14.39 -19.22 -3.11
CA ALA A 165 -13.91 -17.91 -2.67
C ALA A 165 -12.39 -17.88 -2.48
N TYR A 166 -11.79 -18.91 -1.86
CA TYR A 166 -10.32 -19.02 -1.75
C TYR A 166 -9.64 -19.06 -3.13
N LYS A 167 -10.18 -19.82 -4.09
CA LYS A 167 -9.65 -19.88 -5.45
C LYS A 167 -9.76 -18.52 -6.15
N LYS A 168 -10.91 -17.85 -6.03
CA LYS A 168 -11.15 -16.53 -6.61
C LYS A 168 -10.20 -15.49 -6.01
N ALA A 169 -10.10 -15.40 -4.69
CA ALA A 169 -9.17 -14.51 -4.01
C ALA A 169 -7.72 -14.77 -4.43
N SER A 170 -7.31 -16.04 -4.54
CA SER A 170 -5.97 -16.41 -5.02
C SER A 170 -5.71 -15.93 -6.45
N ASN A 171 -6.66 -16.11 -7.36
CA ASN A 171 -6.50 -15.70 -8.76
C ASN A 171 -6.43 -14.17 -8.92
N GLU A 172 -7.30 -13.45 -8.21
CA GLU A 172 -7.31 -11.99 -8.19
C GLU A 172 -5.99 -11.44 -7.61
N LEU A 173 -5.55 -11.98 -6.47
CA LEU A 173 -4.28 -11.58 -5.85
C LEU A 173 -3.09 -11.89 -6.78
N GLU A 174 -3.01 -13.09 -7.38
CA GLU A 174 -1.93 -13.42 -8.30
C GLU A 174 -1.89 -12.49 -9.52
N SER A 175 -3.04 -12.15 -10.08
CA SER A 175 -3.15 -11.21 -11.20
C SER A 175 -2.65 -9.82 -10.79
N ILE A 176 -3.12 -9.30 -9.65
CA ILE A 176 -2.69 -8.00 -9.11
C ILE A 176 -1.18 -8.03 -8.86
N ILE A 177 -0.67 -9.03 -8.15
CA ILE A 177 0.75 -9.13 -7.80
C ILE A 177 1.63 -9.12 -9.05
N LYS A 178 1.29 -9.96 -10.03
CA LYS A 178 2.02 -10.06 -11.30
C LYS A 178 2.02 -8.74 -12.06
N ASN A 179 0.88 -8.07 -12.12
CA ASN A 179 0.71 -6.87 -12.94
C ASN A 179 1.24 -5.59 -12.28
N THR A 180 1.60 -5.64 -10.99
CA THR A 180 1.97 -4.46 -10.21
C THR A 180 3.40 -4.50 -9.70
N PHE A 181 3.90 -5.68 -9.33
CA PHE A 181 5.16 -5.83 -8.60
C PHE A 181 6.20 -6.70 -9.34
N SER A 182 5.91 -7.14 -10.56
CA SER A 182 6.85 -7.97 -11.34
C SER A 182 7.40 -7.19 -12.52
N LEU A 183 8.71 -7.32 -12.79
CA LEU A 183 9.36 -6.79 -13.99
C LEU A 183 9.56 -7.94 -14.99
N PRO A 184 8.64 -8.14 -15.95
CA PRO A 184 8.73 -9.25 -16.91
C PRO A 184 9.86 -9.11 -17.94
N PHE A 185 10.41 -7.90 -18.12
CA PHE A 185 11.47 -7.63 -19.09
C PHE A 185 12.75 -7.20 -18.37
N ALA A 186 13.87 -7.84 -18.73
CA ALA A 186 15.19 -7.43 -18.26
C ALA A 186 15.56 -6.09 -18.91
N THR A 187 16.39 -5.33 -18.21
CA THR A 187 16.84 -3.99 -18.56
C THR A 187 18.34 -3.91 -18.32
N SER A 188 18.94 -2.76 -18.55
CA SER A 188 20.36 -2.57 -18.21
C SER A 188 20.56 -2.63 -16.68
N TYR A 189 19.56 -2.21 -15.89
CA TYR A 189 19.62 -2.15 -14.42
C TYR A 189 19.17 -3.43 -13.71
N THR A 190 18.20 -4.15 -14.26
CA THR A 190 17.50 -5.24 -13.56
C THR A 190 17.30 -6.46 -14.45
N ASP A 191 17.44 -7.64 -13.87
CA ASP A 191 16.96 -8.88 -14.47
C ASP A 191 15.43 -8.98 -14.38
N LYS A 192 14.87 -10.00 -15.05
CA LYS A 192 13.44 -10.30 -14.92
C LYS A 192 13.15 -10.68 -13.48
N THR A 193 12.13 -10.06 -12.87
CA THR A 193 11.62 -10.48 -11.57
C THR A 193 10.14 -10.82 -11.65
N ARG A 194 9.78 -11.96 -11.08
CA ARG A 194 8.40 -12.40 -10.98
C ARG A 194 8.07 -12.64 -9.52
N VAL A 195 7.30 -11.73 -8.94
CA VAL A 195 6.76 -11.92 -7.60
C VAL A 195 5.62 -12.91 -7.67
N LYS A 196 5.67 -13.94 -6.83
CA LYS A 196 4.61 -14.94 -6.68
C LYS A 196 4.43 -15.26 -5.21
N MET A 197 3.26 -14.96 -4.68
CA MET A 197 2.91 -15.36 -3.31
C MET A 197 2.90 -16.87 -3.17
N ASN A 198 3.67 -17.40 -2.22
CA ASN A 198 3.63 -18.81 -1.86
C ASN A 198 2.45 -19.10 -0.91
N ALA A 199 2.32 -20.34 -0.44
CA ALA A 199 1.24 -20.73 0.47
C ALA A 199 1.28 -19.98 1.80
N ASP A 200 2.47 -19.76 2.36
CA ASP A 200 2.65 -19.05 3.63
C ASP A 200 2.31 -17.57 3.52
N ASP A 201 2.67 -16.93 2.40
CA ASP A 201 2.31 -15.54 2.12
C ASP A 201 0.79 -15.38 2.01
N LYS A 202 0.12 -16.32 1.32
CA LYS A 202 -1.34 -16.32 1.20
C LYS A 202 -1.99 -16.57 2.54
N LYS A 203 -1.46 -17.47 3.35
CA LYS A 203 -1.92 -17.70 4.72
C LYS A 203 -1.79 -16.42 5.56
N LEU A 204 -0.61 -15.79 5.56
CA LEU A 204 -0.36 -14.55 6.29
C LEU A 204 -1.33 -13.44 5.88
N LEU A 205 -1.60 -13.28 4.58
CA LEU A 205 -2.59 -12.30 4.11
C LEU A 205 -3.99 -12.59 4.65
N ASN A 206 -4.41 -13.85 4.68
CA ASN A 206 -5.70 -14.25 5.24
C ASN A 206 -5.75 -14.00 6.76
N ASP A 207 -4.69 -14.36 7.49
CA ASP A 207 -4.60 -14.15 8.93
C ASP A 207 -4.65 -12.66 9.30
N CYS A 208 -4.12 -11.78 8.43
CA CYS A 208 -4.17 -10.33 8.61
C CYS A 208 -5.47 -9.67 8.16
N TYR A 209 -6.34 -10.34 7.39
CA TYR A 209 -7.50 -9.70 6.76
C TYR A 209 -8.48 -9.11 7.77
N VAL A 210 -8.70 -9.80 8.89
CA VAL A 210 -9.49 -9.31 10.01
C VAL A 210 -8.60 -8.47 10.93
N LYS A 211 -8.88 -7.17 11.02
CA LYS A 211 -8.12 -6.21 11.83
C LYS A 211 -8.55 -6.18 13.30
N GLY A 212 -9.76 -6.64 13.60
CA GLY A 212 -10.30 -6.71 14.94
C GLY A 212 -11.83 -6.71 14.95
N PHE A 213 -12.44 -6.70 16.13
CA PHE A 213 -13.89 -6.60 16.27
C PHE A 213 -14.27 -5.62 17.37
N ARG A 214 -15.52 -5.19 17.37
CA ARG A 214 -16.12 -4.42 18.47
C ARG A 214 -17.56 -4.83 18.70
N ASN A 215 -18.00 -4.74 19.95
CA ASN A 215 -19.42 -4.85 20.28
C ASN A 215 -20.13 -3.54 19.93
N LYS A 216 -21.33 -3.65 19.39
CA LYS A 216 -22.26 -2.55 19.17
C LYS A 216 -23.29 -2.58 20.29
N PHE A 217 -23.54 -1.42 20.87
CA PHE A 217 -24.59 -1.21 21.85
C PHE A 217 -25.53 -0.14 21.31
N SER A 218 -26.82 -0.31 21.57
CA SER A 218 -27.85 0.71 21.32
C SER A 218 -28.36 1.20 22.66
N GLN A 219 -28.54 2.51 22.81
CA GLN A 219 -29.13 3.09 24.02
C GLN A 219 -30.51 3.65 23.69
N ASN A 220 -31.50 3.27 24.49
CA ASN A 220 -32.84 3.84 24.41
C ASN A 220 -32.83 5.22 25.06
N GLU A 221 -33.09 6.28 24.28
CA GLU A 221 -33.01 7.67 24.74
C GLU A 221 -34.03 8.02 25.85
N ALA A 222 -35.19 7.37 25.87
CA ALA A 222 -36.26 7.67 26.83
C ALA A 222 -36.06 6.98 28.19
N THR A 223 -35.48 5.78 28.18
CA THR A 223 -35.33 4.95 29.39
C THR A 223 -33.90 4.83 29.88
N GLY A 224 -32.91 5.24 29.06
CA GLY A 224 -31.48 5.12 29.34
C GLY A 224 -30.93 3.69 29.23
N VAL A 225 -31.78 2.69 28.93
CA VAL A 225 -31.38 1.27 28.85
C VAL A 225 -30.42 1.05 27.68
N VAL A 226 -29.34 0.30 27.94
CA VAL A 226 -28.33 -0.06 26.95
C VAL A 226 -28.48 -1.53 26.57
N ASP A 227 -28.77 -1.78 25.30
CA ASP A 227 -28.93 -3.11 24.73
C ASP A 227 -27.74 -3.50 23.86
N PHE A 228 -27.41 -4.79 23.86
CA PHE A 228 -26.44 -5.35 22.94
C PHE A 228 -27.04 -5.45 21.52
N ALA A 229 -26.50 -4.68 20.58
CA ALA A 229 -27.00 -4.60 19.21
C ALA A 229 -26.26 -5.57 18.24
N GLY A 230 -25.11 -6.10 18.64
CA GLY A 230 -24.38 -7.10 17.85
C GLY A 230 -22.87 -6.92 17.86
N ARG A 231 -22.17 -7.71 17.05
CA ARG A 231 -20.71 -7.58 16.83
C ARG A 231 -20.45 -6.97 15.46
N GLN A 232 -19.41 -6.17 15.37
CA GLN A 232 -18.86 -5.68 14.11
C GLN A 232 -17.42 -6.14 13.98
N VAL A 233 -17.13 -6.90 12.94
CA VAL A 233 -15.78 -7.24 12.53
C VAL A 233 -15.26 -6.13 11.62
N ASN A 234 -14.00 -5.74 11.82
CA ASN A 234 -13.31 -4.74 11.01
C ASN A 234 -12.30 -5.46 10.12
N THR A 235 -12.38 -5.22 8.81
CA THR A 235 -11.53 -5.86 7.81
C THR A 235 -10.55 -4.86 7.18
N LEU A 236 -9.54 -5.38 6.49
CA LEU A 236 -8.52 -4.60 5.77
C LEU A 236 -9.08 -3.90 4.52
N VAL A 237 -10.21 -4.34 3.99
CA VAL A 237 -10.92 -3.73 2.86
C VAL A 237 -12.25 -3.18 3.35
N ARG A 238 -12.52 -1.89 3.10
CA ARG A 238 -13.74 -1.23 3.60
C ARG A 238 -14.63 -0.79 2.45
N GLY A 239 -15.84 -1.33 2.38
CA GLY A 239 -16.90 -0.80 1.52
C GLY A 239 -17.44 0.53 2.06
N LYS A 240 -17.45 1.56 1.21
CA LYS A 240 -18.09 2.85 1.47
C LYS A 240 -19.20 3.06 0.45
N LYS A 241 -20.45 3.09 0.93
CA LYS A 241 -21.59 3.48 0.11
C LYS A 241 -21.69 5.00 0.04
N ASP A 242 -21.67 5.53 -1.17
CA ASP A 242 -21.98 6.94 -1.39
C ASP A 242 -23.46 7.20 -1.11
N LYS A 243 -23.74 8.17 -0.24
CA LYS A 243 -25.11 8.44 0.24
C LYS A 243 -26.01 9.04 -0.84
N LYS A 244 -25.44 9.70 -1.86
CA LYS A 244 -26.20 10.40 -2.91
C LYS A 244 -26.51 9.48 -4.09
N THR A 245 -25.52 8.70 -4.51
CA THR A 245 -25.58 7.84 -5.70
C THR A 245 -25.89 6.39 -5.38
N GLY A 246 -25.74 5.98 -4.12
CA GLY A 246 -25.88 4.58 -3.70
C GLY A 246 -24.73 3.67 -4.14
N LYS A 247 -23.77 4.17 -4.93
CA LYS A 247 -22.62 3.41 -5.42
C LYS A 247 -21.70 3.02 -4.28
N ILE A 248 -21.27 1.76 -4.26
CA ILE A 248 -20.29 1.27 -3.29
C ILE A 248 -18.89 1.40 -3.90
N THR A 249 -17.95 1.94 -3.13
CA THR A 249 -16.53 1.94 -3.44
C THR A 249 -15.76 1.21 -2.35
N TYR A 250 -14.78 0.41 -2.75
CA TYR A 250 -13.97 -0.37 -1.82
C TYR A 250 -12.63 0.30 -1.60
N ASN A 251 -12.32 0.58 -0.33
CA ASN A 251 -11.03 1.10 0.08
C ASN A 251 -10.13 -0.07 0.49
N TYR A 252 -9.11 -0.33 -0.33
CA TYR A 252 -8.13 -1.41 -0.15
C TYR A 252 -6.86 -0.99 0.58
N SER A 253 -6.78 0.23 1.12
CA SER A 253 -5.52 0.76 1.69
C SER A 253 -4.92 -0.12 2.79
N GLY A 254 -5.75 -0.78 3.60
CA GLY A 254 -5.29 -1.72 4.63
C GLY A 254 -4.68 -2.99 4.02
N LEU A 255 -5.37 -3.62 3.07
CA LEU A 255 -4.90 -4.85 2.43
C LEU A 255 -3.61 -4.59 1.65
N TYR A 256 -3.58 -3.46 0.97
CA TYR A 256 -2.44 -2.99 0.22
C TYR A 256 -1.16 -2.91 1.07
N GLN A 257 -1.24 -2.37 2.28
CA GLN A 257 -0.10 -2.29 3.18
C GLN A 257 0.49 -3.68 3.48
N THR A 258 -0.38 -4.65 3.79
CA THR A 258 0.04 -6.04 4.03
C THR A 258 0.69 -6.66 2.79
N VAL A 259 0.11 -6.42 1.60
CA VAL A 259 0.65 -6.94 0.34
C VAL A 259 2.05 -6.39 0.06
N CYS A 260 2.29 -5.09 0.24
CA CYS A 260 3.63 -4.51 0.05
C CYS A 260 4.68 -5.13 0.97
N GLN A 261 4.33 -5.38 2.22
CA GLN A 261 5.23 -6.01 3.18
C GLN A 261 5.57 -7.45 2.77
N ILE A 262 4.58 -8.20 2.27
CA ILE A 262 4.81 -9.54 1.71
C ILE A 262 5.72 -9.45 0.49
N VAL A 263 5.41 -8.57 -0.47
CA VAL A 263 6.17 -8.37 -1.70
C VAL A 263 7.61 -7.97 -1.41
N MET A 264 7.86 -7.14 -0.39
CA MET A 264 9.19 -6.73 0.02
C MET A 264 10.12 -7.92 0.23
N LYS A 265 9.64 -8.98 0.91
CA LYS A 265 10.42 -10.21 1.12
C LYS A 265 10.87 -10.84 -0.21
N HIS A 266 10.02 -10.81 -1.23
CA HIS A 266 10.32 -11.40 -2.55
C HIS A 266 11.33 -10.61 -3.37
N TYR A 267 11.65 -9.38 -2.98
CA TYR A 267 12.67 -8.58 -3.65
C TYR A 267 14.08 -8.79 -3.11
N PHE A 268 14.22 -9.35 -1.91
CA PHE A 268 15.53 -9.54 -1.26
C PHE A 268 16.05 -10.96 -1.49
N LYS A 269 17.37 -11.13 -1.38
CA LYS A 269 18.05 -12.44 -1.40
C LYS A 269 17.92 -13.16 -0.07
#